data_AF-A0A2M7B701-F1
#
_entry.id   AF-A0A2M7B701-F1
#
_cell.length_a   1.000
_cell.length_b   1.000
_cell.length_c   1.000
_cell.angle_alpha   90.00
_cell.angle_beta   90.00
_cell.angle_gamma   90.00
#
_symmetry.space_group_name_H-M   'P 1'
#
loop_
_entity.id
_entity.type
_entity.pdbx_description
1 polymer ?
#
loop_
_entity_poly.entity_id
_entity_poly.type
_entity_poly.pdbx_seq_one_letter_code
_entity_poly.pdbx_strand_id
1 'polypeptide(L)'
;IITAGSMILVWIGELITEQKIGNGISLIIFAGIVSRLPSALRQAVFSYNPEILPTYLVFAIVAVLVIAGVVFINEGERKIPIAYAKRVRGMKMYGGASSYLPLKVNQAGVIPIIFAISILLFPQFIAQAAAIFSKDLSLRLNDLVSTLFNNQYLYSLLYFGMVVIFTYFYTAVTFDPKEISKNLQRSGGFIAGIRPGDSTSRFLSKIINRLTLSGALFLGLIAILPQITRIVTGIAILTIGGTALLIVVSVALETIRQINSQLVMREYEEI
;
A
#
# COMPACT_ATOMS: atom_id res chain seq x y z
N ILE A 1 -7.86 24.93 -16.81
CA ILE A 1 -8.65 24.59 -15.60
C ILE A 1 -8.16 23.27 -14.99
N ILE A 2 -8.21 22.13 -15.70
CA ILE A 2 -7.77 20.82 -15.17
C ILE A 2 -6.31 20.87 -14.67
N THR A 3 -5.38 21.42 -15.46
CA THR A 3 -3.97 21.54 -15.05
C THR A 3 -3.79 22.39 -13.79
N ALA A 4 -4.49 23.53 -13.70
CA ALA A 4 -4.42 24.41 -12.53
C ALA A 4 -5.00 23.72 -11.28
N GLY A 5 -6.13 23.01 -11.41
CA GLY A 5 -6.71 22.21 -10.33
C GLY A 5 -5.78 21.10 -9.84
N SER A 6 -5.15 20.36 -10.77
CA SER A 6 -4.19 19.31 -10.42
C SER A 6 -2.96 19.87 -9.69
N MET A 7 -2.42 21.01 -10.12
CA MET A 7 -1.29 21.65 -9.44
C MET A 7 -1.66 22.10 -8.02
N ILE A 8 -2.87 22.64 -7.83
CA ILE A 8 -3.37 23.00 -6.50
C ILE A 8 -3.48 21.75 -5.60
N LEU A 9 -3.98 20.63 -6.13
CA LEU A 9 -4.07 19.38 -5.37
C LEU A 9 -2.70 18.84 -4.97
N VAL A 10 -1.71 18.89 -5.87
CA VAL A 10 -0.33 18.49 -5.55
C VAL A 10 0.23 19.38 -4.44
N TRP A 11 0.07 20.70 -4.55
CA TRP A 11 0.52 21.64 -3.54
C TRP A 11 -0.14 21.39 -2.17
N ILE A 12 -1.45 21.15 -2.14
CA ILE A 12 -2.16 20.77 -0.90
C ILE A 12 -1.61 19.44 -0.35
N GLY A 13 -1.33 18.48 -1.21
CA GLY A 13 -0.75 17.19 -0.82
C GLY A 13 0.64 17.33 -0.18
N GLU A 14 1.48 18.20 -0.73
CA GLU A 14 2.79 18.55 -0.15
C GLU A 14 2.60 19.23 1.22
N LEU A 15 1.69 20.19 1.33
CA LEU A 15 1.40 20.91 2.58
C LEU A 15 0.91 19.97 3.70
N ILE A 16 0.05 19.01 3.38
CA ILE A 16 -0.41 17.99 4.34
C ILE A 16 0.77 17.12 4.80
N THR A 17 1.68 16.80 3.89
CA THR A 17 2.87 15.99 4.20
C THR A 17 3.83 16.76 5.12
N GLU A 18 4.00 18.06 4.92
CA GLU A 18 4.78 18.94 5.81
C GLU A 18 4.22 18.98 7.23
N GLN A 19 2.89 18.92 7.40
CA GLN A 19 2.22 18.86 8.70
C GLN A 19 2.35 17.49 9.41
N LYS A 20 3.06 16.51 8.82
CA LYS A 20 3.37 15.19 9.40
C LYS A 20 2.16 14.31 9.76
N ILE A 21 0.98 14.60 9.21
CA ILE A 21 -0.25 13.80 9.44
C ILE A 21 -0.27 12.54 8.55
N GLY A 22 0.56 12.48 7.52
CA GLY A 22 0.72 11.31 6.68
C GLY A 22 1.35 11.61 5.34
N ASN A 23 1.20 10.68 4.40
CA ASN A 23 1.42 10.96 2.98
C ASN A 23 0.21 11.73 2.44
N GLY A 24 0.38 13.03 2.18
CA GLY A 24 -0.72 13.91 1.79
C GLY A 24 -1.38 13.55 0.45
N ILE A 25 -0.61 13.02 -0.51
CA ILE A 25 -1.17 12.52 -1.78
C ILE A 25 -2.12 11.34 -1.52
N SER A 26 -1.72 10.43 -0.63
CA SER A 26 -2.55 9.27 -0.26
C SER A 26 -3.83 9.69 0.48
N LEU A 27 -3.74 10.71 1.33
CA LEU A 27 -4.91 11.30 2.02
C LEU A 27 -5.89 11.99 1.06
N ILE A 28 -5.40 12.65 0.01
CA ILE A 28 -6.26 13.23 -1.03
C ILE A 28 -7.01 12.12 -1.79
N ILE A 29 -6.31 11.04 -2.16
CA ILE A 29 -6.94 9.88 -2.82
C ILE A 29 -7.98 9.25 -1.89
N PHE A 30 -7.66 9.08 -0.61
CA PHE A 30 -8.58 8.61 0.42
C PHE A 30 -9.85 9.47 0.49
N ALA A 31 -9.70 10.80 0.59
CA ALA A 31 -10.84 11.72 0.64
C ALA A 31 -11.67 11.66 -0.66
N GLY A 32 -11.02 11.51 -1.81
CA GLY A 32 -11.68 11.35 -3.11
C GLY A 32 -12.51 10.06 -3.21
N ILE A 33 -12.05 8.97 -2.59
CA ILE A 33 -12.81 7.71 -2.53
C ILE A 33 -13.95 7.82 -1.51
N VAL A 34 -13.67 8.30 -0.30
CA VAL A 34 -14.65 8.38 0.80
C VAL A 34 -15.78 9.34 0.46
N SER A 35 -15.52 10.44 -0.25
CA SER A 35 -16.56 11.38 -0.69
C SER A 35 -17.60 10.78 -1.64
N ARG A 36 -17.28 9.66 -2.31
CA ARG A 36 -18.19 8.92 -3.19
C ARG A 36 -19.00 7.85 -2.45
N LEU A 37 -18.63 7.51 -1.21
CA LEU A 37 -19.37 6.50 -0.43
C LEU A 37 -20.80 6.93 -0.11
N PRO A 38 -21.10 8.18 0.32
CA PRO A 38 -22.47 8.59 0.62
C PRO A 38 -23.40 8.51 -0.60
N SER A 39 -22.92 8.88 -1.79
CA SER A 39 -23.71 8.78 -3.01
C SER A 39 -23.91 7.32 -3.44
N ALA A 40 -22.89 6.46 -3.29
CA ALA A 40 -23.01 5.03 -3.55
C ALA A 40 -24.01 4.34 -2.60
N LEU A 41 -24.00 4.68 -1.31
CA LEU A 41 -24.96 4.19 -0.33
C LEU A 41 -26.38 4.65 -0.63
N ARG A 42 -26.55 5.92 -0.98
CA ARG A 42 -27.84 6.47 -1.39
C ARG A 42 -28.38 5.73 -2.62
N GLN A 43 -27.54 5.50 -3.62
CA GLN A 43 -27.93 4.76 -4.81
C GLN A 43 -28.30 3.31 -4.47
N ALA A 44 -27.51 2.63 -3.63
CA ALA A 44 -27.80 1.27 -3.18
C ALA A 44 -29.15 1.14 -2.44
N VAL A 45 -29.51 2.14 -1.62
CA VAL A 45 -30.80 2.16 -0.92
C VAL A 45 -31.96 2.41 -1.88
N PHE A 46 -31.82 3.32 -2.84
CA PHE A 46 -32.88 3.61 -3.82
C PHE A 46 -33.05 2.53 -4.89
N SER A 47 -31.97 1.82 -5.24
CA SER A 47 -32.01 0.67 -6.16
C SER A 47 -32.23 -0.67 -5.45
N TYR A 48 -32.74 -0.64 -4.22
CA TYR A 48 -32.94 -1.84 -3.42
C TYR A 48 -34.06 -2.70 -4.00
N ASN A 49 -33.69 -3.88 -4.51
CA ASN A 49 -34.60 -4.96 -4.86
C ASN A 49 -34.30 -6.18 -3.98
N PRO A 50 -35.31 -6.97 -3.55
CA PRO A 50 -35.12 -8.19 -2.76
C PRO A 50 -34.16 -9.21 -3.37
N GLU A 51 -34.06 -9.24 -4.70
CA GLU A 51 -33.16 -10.12 -5.46
C GLU A 51 -31.66 -9.79 -5.27
N ILE A 52 -31.33 -8.57 -4.84
CA ILE A 52 -29.94 -8.10 -4.69
C ILE A 52 -29.41 -8.38 -3.26
N LEU A 53 -30.28 -8.82 -2.34
CA LEU A 53 -29.92 -9.11 -0.95
C LEU A 53 -28.76 -10.14 -0.81
N PRO A 54 -28.72 -11.26 -1.56
CA PRO A 54 -27.60 -12.21 -1.49
C PRO A 54 -26.28 -11.57 -1.91
N THR A 55 -26.30 -10.65 -2.87
CA THR A 55 -25.10 -9.94 -3.33
C THR A 55 -24.54 -9.03 -2.25
N TYR A 56 -25.38 -8.27 -1.55
CA TYR A 56 -24.92 -7.41 -0.46
C TYR A 56 -24.31 -8.22 0.69
N LEU A 57 -24.84 -9.41 0.95
CA LEU A 57 -24.31 -10.32 1.96
C LEU A 57 -22.94 -10.86 1.55
N VAL A 58 -22.78 -11.29 0.29
CA VAL A 58 -21.47 -11.70 -0.27
C VAL A 58 -20.47 -10.54 -0.24
N PHE A 59 -20.91 -9.32 -0.60
CA PHE A 59 -20.06 -8.13 -0.52
C PHE A 59 -19.57 -7.87 0.90
N ALA A 60 -20.46 -7.93 1.90
CA ALA A 60 -20.10 -7.71 3.29
C ALA A 60 -19.07 -8.73 3.77
N ILE A 61 -19.25 -10.02 3.44
CA ILE A 61 -18.29 -11.08 3.78
C ILE A 61 -16.93 -10.81 3.12
N VAL A 62 -16.93 -10.47 1.83
CA VAL A 62 -15.69 -10.16 1.09
C VAL A 62 -15.01 -8.92 1.65
N ALA A 63 -15.77 -7.88 1.97
CA ALA A 63 -15.24 -6.65 2.57
C ALA A 63 -14.57 -6.95 3.91
N VAL A 64 -15.21 -7.72 4.78
CA VAL A 64 -14.63 -8.13 6.07
C VAL A 64 -13.36 -8.96 5.85
N LEU A 65 -13.36 -9.90 4.91
CA LEU A 65 -12.18 -10.70 4.57
C LEU A 65 -11.02 -9.83 4.05
N VAL A 66 -11.31 -8.86 3.18
CA VAL A 66 -10.31 -7.93 2.65
C VAL A 66 -9.75 -7.05 3.78
N ILE A 67 -10.61 -6.49 4.64
CA ILE A 67 -10.18 -5.69 5.80
C ILE A 67 -9.26 -6.52 6.70
N ALA A 68 -9.70 -7.72 7.08
CA ALA A 68 -8.93 -8.62 7.94
C ALA A 68 -7.59 -9.00 7.32
N GLY A 69 -7.58 -9.33 6.02
CA GLY A 69 -6.35 -9.65 5.28
C GLY A 69 -5.35 -8.49 5.24
N VAL A 70 -5.84 -7.27 4.97
CA VAL A 70 -5.00 -6.06 4.94
C VAL A 70 -4.44 -5.73 6.32
N VAL A 71 -5.27 -5.79 7.36
CA VAL A 71 -4.82 -5.55 8.74
C VAL A 71 -3.78 -6.58 9.15
N PHE A 72 -4.04 -7.87 8.88
CA PHE A 72 -3.13 -8.96 9.24
C PHE A 72 -1.74 -8.78 8.61
N ILE A 73 -1.68 -8.40 7.33
CA ILE A 73 -0.38 -8.23 6.67
C ILE A 73 0.33 -6.93 7.05
N ASN A 74 -0.43 -5.87 7.28
CA ASN A 74 0.14 -4.59 7.67
C ASN A 74 0.69 -4.63 9.11
N GLU A 75 0.05 -5.35 10.03
CA GLU A 75 0.52 -5.57 11.41
C GLU A 75 1.60 -6.66 11.51
N GLY A 76 1.76 -7.48 10.48
CA GLY A 76 2.81 -8.49 10.44
C GLY A 76 4.21 -7.86 10.52
N GLU A 77 4.96 -8.17 11.59
CA GLU A 77 6.35 -7.78 11.75
C GLU A 77 7.26 -8.97 12.09
N ARG A 78 8.47 -8.94 11.54
CA ARG A 78 9.56 -9.84 11.89
C ARG A 78 10.54 -9.12 12.80
N LYS A 79 10.61 -9.56 14.05
CA LYS A 79 11.53 -9.02 15.06
C LYS A 79 12.92 -9.63 14.88
N ILE A 80 13.92 -8.82 14.57
CA ILE A 80 15.33 -9.25 14.51
C ILE A 80 16.02 -8.79 15.80
N PRO A 81 16.53 -9.70 16.65
CA PRO A 81 17.20 -9.30 17.89
C PRO A 81 18.50 -8.55 17.58
N ILE A 82 18.64 -7.37 18.21
CA ILE A 82 19.84 -6.55 18.16
C ILE A 82 20.38 -6.37 19.57
N ALA A 83 21.70 -6.33 19.69
CA ALA A 83 22.40 -6.01 20.91
C ALA A 83 23.19 -4.71 20.71
N TYR A 84 23.16 -3.84 21.71
CA TYR A 84 24.02 -2.66 21.72
C TYR A 84 25.34 -2.98 22.44
N ALA A 85 26.43 -2.46 21.89
CA ALA A 85 27.76 -2.64 22.46
C ALA A 85 27.80 -2.13 23.91
N LYS A 86 28.26 -3.01 24.81
CA LYS A 86 28.44 -2.70 26.22
C LYS A 86 29.70 -1.86 26.40
N ARG A 87 29.65 -0.81 27.23
CA ARG A 87 30.87 -0.12 27.68
C ARG A 87 31.35 -0.81 28.95
N VAL A 88 32.51 -1.44 28.87
CA VAL A 88 33.20 -1.97 30.05
C VAL A 88 34.10 -0.87 30.60
N ARG A 89 33.85 -0.43 31.83
CA ARG A 89 34.73 0.50 32.56
C ARG A 89 35.09 -0.12 33.91
N GLY A 90 36.33 -0.58 34.05
CA GLY A 90 36.79 -1.33 35.22
C GLY A 90 36.14 -2.73 35.31
N MET A 91 35.74 -3.17 36.51
CA MET A 91 35.06 -4.47 36.74
C MET A 91 33.53 -4.41 36.60
N LYS A 92 32.94 -3.24 36.35
CA LYS A 92 31.49 -3.07 36.24
C LYS A 92 31.08 -2.98 34.77
N MET A 93 30.18 -3.88 34.37
CA MET A 93 29.58 -3.89 33.04
C MET A 93 28.40 -2.92 33.03
N TYR A 94 28.49 -1.82 32.28
CA TYR A 94 27.39 -0.89 32.08
C TYR A 94 26.80 -1.07 30.68
N GLY A 95 25.47 -1.22 30.63
CA GLY A 95 24.72 -1.30 29.39
C GLY A 95 24.64 -2.70 28.75
N GLY A 96 24.00 -2.73 27.58
CA GLY A 96 23.66 -3.94 26.84
C GLY A 96 22.20 -4.35 26.97
N ALA A 97 21.28 -3.39 26.83
CA ALA A 97 19.89 -3.72 26.59
C ALA A 97 19.80 -4.49 25.25
N SER A 98 19.22 -5.68 25.30
CA SER A 98 18.76 -6.37 24.10
C SER A 98 17.52 -5.65 23.59
N SER A 99 17.52 -5.28 22.32
CA SER A 99 16.35 -4.75 21.63
C SER A 99 16.07 -5.60 20.39
N TYR A 100 15.10 -5.18 19.58
CA TYR A 100 14.85 -5.78 18.28
C TYR A 100 14.66 -4.71 17.22
N LEU A 101 15.10 -5.01 16.00
CA LEU A 101 14.79 -4.24 14.80
C LEU A 101 13.50 -4.84 14.19
N PRO A 102 12.37 -4.11 14.19
CA PRO A 102 11.15 -4.56 13.55
C PRO A 102 11.25 -4.40 12.03
N LEU A 103 11.13 -5.50 11.28
CA LEU A 103 10.96 -5.46 9.83
C LEU A 103 9.53 -5.88 9.49
N LYS A 104 8.71 -4.96 8.98
CA LYS A 104 7.34 -5.26 8.57
C LYS A 104 7.32 -6.23 7.38
N VAL A 105 6.25 -7.03 7.30
CA VAL A 105 5.99 -7.94 6.16
C VAL A 105 5.62 -7.12 4.93
N ASN A 106 4.73 -6.13 5.10
CA ASN A 106 4.46 -5.12 4.09
C ASN A 106 5.15 -3.80 4.46
N GLN A 107 6.31 -3.56 3.85
CA GLN A 107 7.05 -2.31 4.03
C GLN A 107 6.59 -1.20 3.06
N ALA A 108 5.96 -1.58 1.95
CA ALA A 108 5.60 -0.68 0.88
C ALA A 108 4.26 0.05 1.10
N GLY A 109 3.48 -0.38 2.09
CA GLY A 109 2.18 0.20 2.39
C GLY A 109 1.20 0.03 1.23
N VAL A 110 0.50 1.11 0.89
CA VAL A 110 -0.54 1.16 -0.15
C VAL A 110 -0.01 1.60 -1.52
N ILE A 111 1.16 2.23 -1.53
CA ILE A 111 1.70 2.93 -2.69
C ILE A 111 1.83 2.03 -3.93
N PRO A 112 2.30 0.76 -3.83
CA PRO A 112 2.34 -0.15 -4.97
C PRO A 112 0.97 -0.39 -5.63
N ILE A 113 -0.09 -0.46 -4.83
CA ILE A 113 -1.46 -0.70 -5.30
C ILE A 113 -1.92 0.48 -6.15
N ILE A 114 -1.63 1.71 -5.68
CA ILE A 114 -1.99 2.96 -6.36
C ILE A 114 -1.22 3.09 -7.68
N PHE A 115 0.07 2.76 -7.69
CA PHE A 115 0.87 2.79 -8.93
C PHE A 115 0.40 1.76 -9.96
N ALA A 116 0.08 0.53 -9.52
CA ALA A 116 -0.46 -0.49 -10.40
C ALA A 116 -1.77 -0.04 -11.08
N ILE A 117 -2.69 0.56 -10.32
CA ILE A 117 -3.95 1.10 -10.88
C ILE A 117 -3.67 2.25 -11.86
N SER A 118 -2.79 3.18 -11.48
CA SER A 118 -2.46 4.34 -12.32
C SER A 118 -1.90 3.92 -13.68
N ILE A 119 -1.04 2.90 -13.70
CA ILE A 119 -0.45 2.38 -14.95
C ILE A 119 -1.49 1.60 -15.78
N LEU A 120 -2.38 0.84 -15.15
CA LEU A 120 -3.44 0.15 -15.89
C LEU A 120 -4.45 1.13 -16.52
N LEU A 121 -4.70 2.26 -15.87
CA LEU A 121 -5.59 3.31 -16.41
C LEU A 121 -4.90 4.19 -17.46
N PHE A 122 -3.57 4.19 -17.51
CA PHE A 122 -2.80 5.08 -18.38
C PHE A 122 -3.07 4.85 -19.89
N PRO A 123 -3.11 3.62 -20.43
CA PRO A 123 -3.47 3.39 -21.82
C PRO A 123 -4.89 3.88 -22.16
N GLN A 124 -5.84 3.70 -21.24
CA GLN A 124 -7.21 4.17 -21.43
C GLN A 124 -7.30 5.69 -21.42
N PHE A 125 -6.50 6.35 -20.59
CA PHE A 125 -6.35 7.81 -20.62
C PHE A 125 -5.76 8.30 -21.95
N ILE A 126 -4.72 7.65 -22.49
CA ILE A 126 -4.16 8.01 -23.80
C ILE A 126 -5.19 7.81 -24.92
N ALA A 127 -5.93 6.70 -24.92
CA ALA A 127 -6.95 6.44 -25.93
C ALA A 127 -8.06 7.52 -25.91
N GLN A 128 -8.45 7.99 -24.73
CA GLN A 128 -9.38 9.12 -24.56
C GLN A 128 -8.74 10.45 -24.98
N ALA A 129 -7.49 10.71 -24.62
CA ALA A 129 -6.78 11.94 -25.00
C ALA A 129 -6.52 12.03 -26.51
N ALA A 130 -6.35 10.89 -27.20
CA ALA A 130 -6.24 10.83 -28.65
C ALA A 130 -7.48 11.35 -29.39
N ALA A 131 -8.64 11.41 -28.71
CA ALA A 131 -9.86 12.01 -29.26
C ALA A 131 -9.70 13.49 -29.61
N ILE A 132 -8.73 14.17 -28.99
CA ILE A 132 -8.39 15.58 -29.24
C ILE A 132 -7.74 15.75 -30.61
N PHE A 133 -6.97 14.77 -31.08
CA PHE A 133 -6.23 14.85 -32.35
C PHE A 133 -7.01 14.24 -33.51
N SER A 134 -7.66 13.09 -33.31
CA SER A 134 -8.55 12.51 -34.32
C SER A 134 -9.54 11.53 -33.71
N LYS A 135 -10.80 11.64 -34.15
CA LYS A 135 -11.91 10.82 -33.66
C LYS A 135 -11.77 9.34 -34.07
N ASP A 136 -11.30 9.08 -35.29
CA ASP A 136 -11.14 7.72 -35.83
C ASP A 136 -10.00 6.94 -35.15
N LEU A 137 -8.83 7.58 -34.94
CA LEU A 137 -7.72 6.96 -34.20
C LEU A 137 -8.09 6.71 -32.74
N SER A 138 -8.83 7.62 -32.10
CA SER A 138 -9.31 7.44 -30.74
C SER A 138 -10.31 6.29 -30.62
N LEU A 139 -11.22 6.12 -31.57
CA LEU A 139 -12.15 4.99 -31.58
C LEU A 139 -11.40 3.66 -31.73
N ARG A 140 -10.45 3.57 -32.66
CA ARG A 140 -9.63 2.36 -32.83
C ARG A 140 -8.78 2.05 -31.61
N LEU A 141 -8.16 3.06 -30.99
CA LEU A 141 -7.37 2.87 -29.77
C LEU A 141 -8.25 2.51 -28.57
N ASN A 142 -9.43 3.12 -28.42
CA ASN A 142 -10.37 2.74 -27.37
C ASN A 142 -10.91 1.32 -27.58
N ASP A 143 -11.17 0.90 -28.82
CA ASP A 143 -11.58 -0.47 -29.13
C ASP A 143 -10.46 -1.47 -28.82
N LEU A 144 -9.20 -1.14 -29.12
CA LEU A 144 -8.04 -1.99 -28.79
C LEU A 144 -7.82 -2.09 -27.28
N VAL A 145 -7.89 -0.96 -26.57
CA VAL A 145 -7.74 -0.91 -25.11
C VAL A 145 -8.91 -1.61 -24.42
N SER A 146 -10.14 -1.36 -24.86
CA SER A 146 -11.32 -1.99 -24.29
C SER A 146 -11.33 -3.50 -24.58
N THR A 147 -10.99 -3.97 -25.78
CA THR A 147 -10.90 -5.42 -26.06
C THR A 147 -9.85 -6.12 -25.21
N LEU A 148 -8.70 -5.48 -24.97
CA LEU A 148 -7.66 -6.01 -24.06
C LEU A 148 -8.10 -6.03 -22.59
N PHE A 149 -8.71 -4.94 -22.09
CA PHE A 149 -9.08 -4.83 -20.67
C PHE A 149 -10.48 -5.34 -20.33
N ASN A 150 -11.32 -5.63 -21.32
CA ASN A 150 -12.64 -6.24 -21.11
C ASN A 150 -12.51 -7.72 -20.75
N ASN A 151 -11.38 -8.37 -21.07
CA ASN A 151 -11.08 -9.68 -20.52
C ASN A 151 -10.71 -9.55 -19.04
N GLN A 152 -11.71 -9.76 -18.19
CA GLN A 152 -11.63 -9.66 -16.73
C GLN A 152 -10.51 -10.56 -16.14
N TYR A 153 -10.22 -11.72 -16.75
CA TYR A 153 -9.13 -12.60 -16.32
C TYR A 153 -7.76 -12.00 -16.66
N LEU A 154 -7.60 -11.47 -17.87
CA LEU A 154 -6.36 -10.81 -18.30
C LEU A 154 -6.09 -9.55 -17.46
N TYR A 155 -7.13 -8.74 -17.21
CA TYR A 155 -7.05 -7.58 -16.33
C TYR A 155 -6.59 -7.98 -14.91
N SER A 156 -7.21 -9.03 -14.35
CA SER A 156 -6.84 -9.52 -13.01
C SER A 156 -5.39 -9.99 -12.94
N LEU A 157 -4.94 -10.74 -13.95
CA LEU A 157 -3.58 -11.27 -14.02
C LEU A 157 -2.54 -10.14 -14.17
N LEU A 158 -2.81 -9.18 -15.05
CA LEU A 158 -1.95 -7.99 -15.23
C LEU A 158 -1.92 -7.14 -13.96
N TYR A 159 -3.06 -6.97 -13.30
CA TYR A 159 -3.13 -6.23 -12.05
C TYR A 159 -2.35 -6.91 -10.93
N PHE A 160 -2.52 -8.22 -10.76
CA PHE A 160 -1.73 -9.02 -9.84
C PHE A 160 -0.23 -8.87 -10.10
N GLY A 161 0.20 -9.05 -11.36
CA GLY A 161 1.59 -8.93 -11.75
C GLY A 161 2.16 -7.55 -11.47
N MET A 162 1.41 -6.49 -11.80
CA MET A 162 1.82 -5.11 -11.52
C MET A 162 1.94 -4.85 -10.02
N VAL A 163 0.97 -5.26 -9.20
CA VAL A 163 1.06 -5.09 -7.74
C VAL A 163 2.30 -5.78 -7.18
N VAL A 164 2.61 -7.00 -7.62
CA VAL A 164 3.79 -7.74 -7.18
C VAL A 164 5.08 -7.02 -7.58
N ILE A 165 5.20 -6.61 -8.85
CA ILE A 165 6.37 -5.90 -9.36
C ILE A 165 6.58 -4.57 -8.63
N PHE A 166 5.53 -3.76 -8.46
CA PHE A 166 5.63 -2.48 -7.77
C PHE A 166 5.93 -2.63 -6.28
N THR A 167 5.43 -3.68 -5.62
CA THR A 167 5.76 -3.94 -4.22
C THR A 167 7.25 -4.24 -4.08
N TYR A 168 7.81 -5.02 -4.99
CA TYR A 168 9.24 -5.30 -5.06
C TYR A 168 10.07 -4.05 -5.35
N PHE A 169 9.69 -3.32 -6.39
CA PHE A 169 10.38 -2.10 -6.80
C PHE A 169 10.39 -1.06 -5.68
N TYR A 170 9.23 -0.77 -5.09
CA TYR A 170 9.11 0.21 -4.02
C TYR A 170 9.91 -0.20 -2.79
N THR A 171 9.82 -1.47 -2.36
CA THR A 171 10.58 -1.94 -1.19
C THR A 171 12.08 -1.89 -1.44
N ALA A 172 12.55 -2.26 -2.63
CA ALA A 172 13.97 -2.24 -2.97
C ALA A 172 14.56 -0.82 -3.00
N VAL A 173 13.76 0.18 -3.42
CA VAL A 173 14.19 1.58 -3.49
C VAL A 173 14.16 2.25 -2.10
N THR A 174 13.16 1.94 -1.28
CA THR A 174 12.97 2.62 0.02
C THR A 174 13.72 1.96 1.17
N PHE A 175 13.97 0.65 1.10
CA PHE A 175 14.66 -0.10 2.16
C PHE A 175 15.99 -0.64 1.68
N ASP A 176 17.03 0.21 1.73
CA ASP A 176 18.41 -0.21 1.46
C ASP A 176 19.00 -0.96 2.69
N PRO A 177 19.26 -2.29 2.60
CA PRO A 177 19.86 -3.04 3.69
C PRO A 177 21.26 -2.55 4.08
N LYS A 178 21.99 -1.95 3.14
CA LYS A 178 23.31 -1.38 3.37
C LYS A 178 23.22 -0.16 4.27
N GLU A 179 22.28 0.74 3.99
CA GLU A 179 22.07 1.93 4.81
C GLU A 179 21.59 1.56 6.22
N ILE A 180 20.64 0.62 6.35
CA ILE A 180 20.17 0.12 7.65
C ILE A 180 21.33 -0.47 8.45
N SER A 181 22.19 -1.29 7.82
CA SER A 181 23.34 -1.88 8.51
C SER A 181 24.36 -0.84 8.97
N LYS A 182 24.59 0.20 8.17
CA LYS A 182 25.51 1.31 8.49
C LYS A 182 24.95 2.16 9.64
N ASN A 183 23.66 2.44 9.64
CA ASN A 183 22.98 3.16 10.71
C ASN A 183 23.01 2.34 12.01
N LEU A 184 22.74 1.03 11.94
CA LEU A 184 22.84 0.14 13.10
C LEU A 184 24.26 0.14 13.69
N GLN A 185 25.29 0.05 12.84
CA GLN A 185 26.69 0.11 13.25
C GLN A 185 27.06 1.47 13.87
N ARG A 186 26.60 2.58 13.29
CA ARG A 186 26.82 3.94 13.82
C ARG A 186 26.18 4.13 15.20
N SER A 187 25.01 3.55 15.42
CA SER A 187 24.34 3.53 16.74
C SER A 187 24.97 2.56 17.74
N GLY A 188 26.07 1.88 17.39
CA GLY A 188 26.72 0.89 18.25
C GLY A 188 25.93 -0.41 18.43
N GLY A 189 24.92 -0.64 17.59
CA GLY A 189 24.13 -1.86 17.56
C GLY A 189 24.75 -2.91 16.64
N PHE A 190 24.52 -4.18 16.93
CA PHE A 190 24.87 -5.30 16.08
C PHE A 190 23.85 -6.44 16.21
N ILE A 191 23.73 -7.25 15.17
CA ILE A 191 22.87 -8.44 15.18
C ILE A 191 23.65 -9.59 15.85
N ALA A 192 23.04 -10.24 16.84
CA ALA A 192 23.68 -11.36 17.53
C ALA A 192 24.06 -12.48 16.54
N GLY A 193 25.34 -12.90 16.56
CA GLY A 193 25.85 -13.96 15.69
C GLY A 193 26.31 -13.52 14.29
N ILE A 194 26.25 -12.23 13.95
CA ILE A 194 26.67 -11.72 12.62
C ILE A 194 27.68 -10.59 12.79
N ARG A 195 28.77 -10.65 12.01
CA ARG A 195 29.80 -9.60 12.01
C ARG A 195 29.19 -8.27 11.48
N PRO A 196 29.41 -7.13 12.16
CA PRO A 196 28.97 -5.82 11.68
C PRO A 196 29.53 -5.47 10.29
N GLY A 197 28.77 -4.69 9.51
CA GLY A 197 29.14 -4.28 8.15
C GLY A 197 28.47 -5.13 7.07
N ASP A 198 29.21 -5.52 6.02
CA ASP A 198 28.66 -6.18 4.82
C ASP A 198 27.93 -7.49 5.12
N SER A 199 28.37 -8.24 6.15
CA SER A 199 27.69 -9.48 6.55
C SER A 199 26.29 -9.21 7.12
N THR A 200 26.12 -8.09 7.85
CA THR A 200 24.82 -7.63 8.36
C THR A 200 23.92 -7.19 7.21
N SER A 201 24.45 -6.43 6.25
CA SER A 201 23.70 -6.00 5.05
C SER A 201 23.20 -7.19 4.23
N ARG A 202 24.04 -8.19 3.95
CA ARG A 202 23.64 -9.41 3.22
C ARG A 202 22.57 -10.21 3.97
N PHE A 203 22.65 -10.27 5.29
CA PHE A 203 21.63 -10.93 6.11
C PHE A 203 20.29 -10.21 6.05
N LEU A 204 20.29 -8.89 6.24
CA LEU A 204 19.09 -8.07 6.13
C LEU A 204 18.47 -8.15 4.74
N SER A 205 19.29 -8.09 3.68
CA SER A 205 18.84 -8.22 2.29
C SER A 205 18.10 -9.55 2.04
N LYS A 206 18.65 -10.68 2.51
CA LYS A 206 17.97 -11.99 2.40
C LYS A 206 16.63 -12.01 3.14
N ILE A 207 16.56 -11.38 4.31
CA ILE A 207 15.33 -11.31 5.09
C ILE A 207 14.29 -10.43 4.39
N ILE A 208 14.67 -9.22 4.00
CA ILE A 208 13.79 -8.27 3.31
C ILE A 208 13.24 -8.91 2.04
N ASN A 209 14.08 -9.48 1.18
CA ASN A 209 13.61 -10.13 -0.04
C ASN A 209 12.58 -11.26 0.21
N ARG A 210 12.80 -12.11 1.23
CA ARG A 210 11.85 -13.19 1.57
C ARG A 210 10.55 -12.66 2.18
N LEU A 211 10.63 -11.61 2.99
CA LEU A 211 9.46 -10.94 3.55
C LEU A 211 8.65 -10.27 2.44
N THR A 212 9.30 -9.50 1.57
CA THR A 212 8.68 -8.83 0.43
C THR A 212 8.03 -9.83 -0.52
N LEU A 213 8.61 -11.01 -0.76
CA LEU A 213 7.97 -12.06 -1.57
C LEU A 213 6.60 -12.44 -1.01
N SER A 214 6.55 -12.72 0.29
CA SER A 214 5.32 -13.13 0.98
C SER A 214 4.32 -11.97 1.02
N GLY A 215 4.83 -10.75 1.29
CA GLY A 215 4.08 -9.50 1.27
C GLY A 215 3.40 -9.23 -0.07
N ALA A 216 4.18 -9.22 -1.14
CA ALA A 216 3.75 -8.90 -2.49
C ALA A 216 2.74 -9.90 -3.03
N LEU A 217 2.95 -11.20 -2.81
CA LEU A 217 2.01 -12.23 -3.24
C LEU A 217 0.66 -12.09 -2.53
N PHE A 218 0.67 -11.86 -1.22
CA PHE A 218 -0.56 -11.74 -0.45
C PHE A 218 -1.31 -10.43 -0.76
N LEU A 219 -0.60 -9.31 -0.90
CA LEU A 219 -1.19 -8.05 -1.36
C LEU A 219 -1.78 -8.17 -2.77
N GLY A 220 -1.06 -8.81 -3.69
CA GLY A 220 -1.55 -9.09 -5.03
C GLY A 220 -2.82 -9.93 -5.00
N LEU A 221 -2.85 -11.00 -4.19
CA LEU A 221 -4.03 -11.84 -4.01
C LEU A 221 -5.23 -11.05 -3.47
N ILE A 222 -5.03 -10.22 -2.45
CA ILE A 222 -6.11 -9.39 -1.90
C ILE A 222 -6.59 -8.37 -2.94
N ALA A 223 -5.67 -7.79 -3.72
CA ALA A 223 -6.01 -6.81 -4.77
C ALA A 223 -6.92 -7.40 -5.86
N ILE A 224 -6.76 -8.69 -6.21
CA ILE A 224 -7.62 -9.35 -7.20
C ILE A 224 -8.90 -9.95 -6.62
N LEU A 225 -9.03 -10.11 -5.29
CA LEU A 225 -10.23 -10.69 -4.68
C LEU A 225 -11.54 -10.00 -5.12
N PRO A 226 -11.65 -8.65 -5.12
CA PRO A 226 -12.85 -7.97 -5.63
C PRO A 226 -13.15 -8.26 -7.11
N GLN A 227 -12.11 -8.50 -7.90
CA GLN A 227 -12.23 -8.75 -9.34
C GLN A 227 -12.73 -10.17 -9.60
N ILE A 228 -12.27 -11.13 -8.80
CA ILE A 228 -12.73 -12.53 -8.80
C ILE A 228 -14.20 -12.60 -8.38
N THR A 229 -14.60 -11.87 -7.33
CA THR A 229 -15.98 -11.90 -6.86
C THR A 229 -16.94 -11.33 -7.91
N ARG A 230 -16.54 -10.34 -8.71
CA ARG A 230 -17.31 -9.89 -9.88
C ARG A 230 -17.42 -10.96 -10.98
N ILE A 231 -16.38 -11.75 -11.23
CA ILE A 231 -16.45 -12.84 -12.22
C ILE A 231 -17.55 -13.83 -11.82
N VAL A 232 -17.62 -14.16 -10.53
CA VAL A 232 -18.57 -15.16 -10.01
C VAL A 232 -19.99 -14.60 -9.88
N THR A 233 -20.14 -13.34 -9.44
CA THR A 233 -21.45 -12.73 -9.13
C THR A 233 -22.02 -11.87 -10.25
N GLY A 234 -21.22 -11.47 -11.24
CA GLY A 234 -21.61 -10.60 -12.35
C GLY A 234 -21.77 -9.12 -12.01
N ILE A 235 -21.56 -8.70 -10.75
CA ILE A 235 -21.98 -7.37 -10.28
C ILE A 235 -20.79 -6.39 -10.21
N ALA A 236 -20.83 -5.36 -11.06
CA ALA A 236 -19.76 -4.37 -11.22
C ALA A 236 -19.57 -3.46 -9.99
N ILE A 237 -20.60 -3.27 -9.17
CA ILE A 237 -20.55 -2.45 -7.94
C ILE A 237 -19.50 -3.00 -6.96
N LEU A 238 -19.33 -4.32 -6.90
CA LEU A 238 -18.42 -4.98 -5.97
C LEU A 238 -16.94 -4.69 -6.28
N THR A 239 -16.60 -4.52 -7.57
CA THR A 239 -15.20 -4.26 -7.98
C THR A 239 -14.72 -2.86 -7.67
N ILE A 240 -15.56 -1.86 -7.90
CA ILE A 240 -15.20 -0.47 -7.62
C ILE A 240 -15.13 -0.27 -6.11
N GLY A 241 -16.05 -0.89 -5.35
CA GLY A 241 -16.05 -0.86 -3.89
C GLY A 241 -14.84 -1.58 -3.27
N GLY A 242 -14.43 -2.73 -3.79
CA GLY A 242 -13.36 -3.53 -3.17
C GLY A 242 -11.96 -2.97 -3.31
N THR A 243 -11.59 -2.42 -4.48
CA THR A 243 -10.28 -1.74 -4.66
C THR A 243 -10.23 -0.42 -3.90
N ALA A 244 -11.33 0.33 -3.92
CA ALA A 244 -11.52 1.52 -3.10
C ALA A 244 -11.36 1.22 -1.60
N LEU A 245 -12.00 0.16 -1.12
CA LEU A 245 -11.94 -0.28 0.27
C LEU A 245 -10.52 -0.66 0.69
N LEU A 246 -9.80 -1.38 -0.19
CA LEU A 246 -8.39 -1.70 0.01
C LEU A 246 -7.54 -0.46 0.25
N ILE A 247 -7.67 0.55 -0.61
CA ILE A 247 -6.92 1.81 -0.49
C ILE A 247 -7.32 2.54 0.80
N VAL A 248 -8.61 2.62 1.10
CA VAL A 248 -9.15 3.32 2.26
C VAL A 248 -8.62 2.75 3.58
N VAL A 249 -8.72 1.44 3.77
CA VAL A 249 -8.26 0.76 5.00
C VAL A 249 -6.76 0.95 5.18
N SER A 250 -6.02 0.80 4.09
CA SER A 250 -4.57 0.77 4.12
C SER A 250 -3.99 2.18 4.38
N VAL A 251 -4.59 3.24 3.81
CA VAL A 251 -4.24 4.64 4.12
C VAL A 251 -4.68 5.01 5.53
N ALA A 252 -5.86 4.58 5.98
CA ALA A 252 -6.31 4.83 7.35
C ALA A 252 -5.36 4.24 8.40
N LEU A 253 -4.89 3.01 8.19
CA LEU A 253 -3.89 2.37 9.06
C LEU A 253 -2.56 3.13 9.06
N GLU A 254 -2.11 3.61 7.90
CA GLU A 254 -0.90 4.42 7.78
C GLU A 254 -1.01 5.73 8.56
N THR A 255 -2.12 6.47 8.39
CA THR A 255 -2.39 7.71 9.12
C THR A 255 -2.44 7.50 10.63
N ILE A 256 -3.16 6.48 11.12
CA ILE A 256 -3.22 6.16 12.55
C ILE A 256 -1.83 5.88 13.12
N ARG A 257 -1.01 5.10 12.40
CA ARG A 257 0.36 4.78 12.84
C ARG A 257 1.23 6.02 12.91
N GLN A 258 1.10 6.91 11.96
CA GLN A 258 1.89 8.14 11.91
C GLN A 258 1.50 9.09 13.03
N ILE A 259 0.21 9.25 13.29
CA ILE A 259 -0.31 10.01 14.44
C ILE A 259 0.21 9.41 15.75
N ASN A 260 0.10 8.08 15.94
CA ASN A 260 0.62 7.41 17.14
C ASN A 260 2.12 7.63 17.32
N SER A 261 2.91 7.60 16.23
CA SER A 261 4.34 7.85 16.30
C SER A 261 4.69 9.28 16.75
N GLN A 262 3.89 10.28 16.37
CA GLN A 262 4.05 11.66 16.82
C GLN A 262 3.60 11.83 18.27
N LEU A 263 2.51 11.18 18.67
CA LEU A 263 2.02 11.20 20.06
C LEU A 263 3.07 10.63 21.03
N VAL A 264 3.69 9.50 20.68
CA VAL A 264 4.77 8.92 21.50
C VAL A 264 5.95 9.89 21.64
N MET A 265 6.34 10.59 20.56
CA MET A 265 7.41 11.59 20.64
C MET A 265 7.05 12.76 21.56
N ARG A 266 5.79 13.21 21.53
CA ARG A 266 5.31 14.27 22.41
C ARG A 266 5.28 13.85 23.88
N GLU A 267 4.79 12.64 24.18
CA GLU A 267 4.80 12.10 25.54
C GLU A 267 6.23 11.97 26.10
N TYR A 268 7.22 11.69 25.24
CA TYR A 268 8.63 11.69 25.63
C TYR A 268 9.20 13.09 25.92
N GLU A 269 8.66 14.14 25.31
CA GLU A 269 9.10 15.53 25.50
C GLU A 269 8.47 16.17 26.75
N GLU A 270 7.32 15.64 27.19
CA GLU A 270 6.63 16.05 28.43
C GLU A 270 7.18 15.35 29.69
N ILE A 271 8.02 14.31 29.56
CA ILE A 271 8.69 13.57 30.67
C ILE A 271 10.14 14.06 30.85
#